data_AF-A0A6P2CTC0-F1
#
_entry.id   AF-A0A6P2CTC0-F1
#
_cell.length_a   1.000
_cell.length_b   1.000
_cell.length_c   1.000
_cell.angle_alpha   90.00
_cell.angle_beta   90.00
_cell.angle_gamma   90.00
#
_symmetry.space_group_name_H-M   'P 1'
#
loop_
_entity.id
_entity.type
_entity.pdbx_description
1 polymer ?
#
loop_
_entity_poly.entity_id
_entity_poly.type
_entity_poly.pdbx_seq_one_letter_code
_entity_poly.pdbx_strand_id
1 'polypeptide(L)'
;MSQVPQTATLAQAIEEAQVPSPVESRDNWREETIRAGVLVALGRPQQLLRVSVRALWGDNYRVNVWTGENASATVPNSYFVTADERGLILRSEPPIQKQY
;
A
#
# COMPACT_ATOMS: atom_id res chain seq x y z
N MET A 1 56.57 -10.14 6.51
CA MET A 1 55.49 -10.73 5.70
C MET A 1 54.23 -9.95 6.01
N SER A 2 53.77 -9.13 5.07
CA SER A 2 52.64 -8.20 5.24
C SER A 2 51.30 -8.94 5.29
N GLN A 3 50.45 -8.61 6.27
CA GLN A 3 49.01 -8.74 6.10
C GLN A 3 48.40 -7.35 6.31
N VAL A 4 47.74 -6.88 5.26
CA VAL A 4 46.88 -5.70 5.25
C VAL A 4 45.47 -6.19 5.61
N PRO A 5 44.73 -5.57 6.55
CA PRO A 5 43.32 -5.90 6.71
C PRO A 5 42.55 -5.37 5.51
N GLN A 6 41.72 -6.23 4.90
CA GLN A 6 40.85 -5.89 3.78
C GLN A 6 39.69 -5.04 4.30
N THR A 7 39.69 -3.76 3.91
CA THR A 7 38.57 -2.85 4.08
C THR A 7 37.42 -3.36 3.21
N ALA A 8 36.36 -3.88 3.82
CA ALA A 8 35.11 -4.19 3.11
C ALA A 8 34.56 -2.88 2.53
N THR A 9 34.31 -2.88 1.23
CA THR A 9 33.86 -1.71 0.47
C THR A 9 32.41 -1.37 0.87
N LEU A 10 32.11 -0.08 1.05
CA LEU A 10 30.78 0.48 1.36
C LEU A 10 29.66 -0.04 0.43
N ALA A 11 30.00 -0.48 -0.78
CA ALA A 11 29.08 -1.12 -1.73
C ALA A 11 28.45 -2.42 -1.18
N GLN A 12 29.16 -3.18 -0.35
CA GLN A 12 28.64 -4.44 0.21
C GLN A 12 27.62 -4.20 1.33
N ALA A 13 27.73 -3.09 2.06
CA ALA A 13 26.79 -2.74 3.13
C ALA A 13 25.44 -2.21 2.60
N ILE A 14 25.40 -1.74 1.35
CA ILE A 14 24.17 -1.21 0.73
C ILE A 14 23.29 -2.36 0.19
N GLU A 15 23.89 -3.48 -0.18
CA GLU A 15 23.16 -4.66 -0.66
C GLU A 15 22.43 -5.41 0.47
N GLU A 16 22.94 -5.34 1.71
CA GLU A 16 22.31 -5.96 2.89
C GLU A 16 21.06 -5.19 3.39
N ALA A 17 20.84 -3.97 2.92
CA ALA A 17 19.61 -3.21 3.18
C ALA A 17 18.48 -3.56 2.20
N GLN A 18 18.54 -4.74 1.56
CA GLN A 18 17.44 -5.32 0.81
C GLN A 18 16.33 -5.76 1.79
N VAL A 19 15.45 -4.81 2.04
CA VAL A 19 14.12 -4.94 2.64
C VAL A 19 13.44 -6.24 2.15
N PRO A 20 12.83 -7.04 3.03
CA PRO A 20 12.61 -8.48 2.82
C PRO A 20 11.83 -8.85 1.54
N SER A 21 12.24 -10.00 0.99
CA SER A 21 11.61 -10.75 -0.10
C SER A 21 10.12 -11.05 0.16
N PRO A 22 9.31 -11.26 -0.89
CA PRO A 22 7.85 -11.22 -0.82
C PRO A 22 7.30 -12.37 0.02
N VAL A 23 7.04 -12.08 1.29
CA VAL A 23 5.98 -12.74 2.05
C VAL A 23 4.65 -12.07 1.66
N GLU A 24 4.33 -12.06 0.35
CA GLU A 24 2.96 -11.83 -0.10
C GLU A 24 2.20 -13.14 0.11
N SER A 25 1.99 -13.43 1.39
CA SER A 25 1.20 -14.55 1.86
C SER A 25 -0.17 -14.52 1.20
N ARG A 26 -0.74 -15.70 1.01
CA ARG A 26 -2.10 -15.99 0.53
C ARG A 26 -3.23 -15.34 1.37
N ASP A 27 -2.93 -14.36 2.21
CA ASP A 27 -3.77 -13.77 3.27
C ASP A 27 -4.35 -12.38 2.91
N ASN A 28 -3.80 -11.66 1.91
CA ASN A 28 -4.17 -10.25 1.66
C ASN A 28 -5.39 -10.06 0.71
N TRP A 29 -6.22 -11.08 0.55
CA TRP A 29 -7.31 -11.06 -0.43
C TRP A 29 -8.44 -10.09 -0.06
N ARG A 30 -8.63 -9.83 1.25
CA ARG A 30 -9.57 -8.83 1.76
C ARG A 30 -9.11 -7.44 1.35
N GLU A 31 -7.83 -7.12 1.54
CA GLU A 31 -7.24 -5.84 1.14
C GLU A 31 -7.36 -5.60 -0.36
N GLU A 32 -7.18 -6.65 -1.18
CA GLU A 32 -7.35 -6.54 -2.63
C GLU A 32 -8.82 -6.30 -3.01
N THR A 33 -9.75 -6.97 -2.34
CA THR A 33 -11.19 -6.77 -2.59
C THR A 33 -11.63 -5.37 -2.17
N ILE A 34 -11.14 -4.87 -1.03
CA ILE A 34 -11.39 -3.49 -0.57
C ILE A 34 -10.79 -2.50 -1.56
N ARG A 35 -9.55 -2.71 -2.01
CA ARG A 35 -8.89 -1.88 -3.04
C ARG A 35 -9.74 -1.78 -4.30
N ALA A 36 -10.19 -2.93 -4.83
CA ALA A 36 -11.04 -2.97 -6.01
C ALA A 36 -12.38 -2.26 -5.77
N GLY A 37 -13.03 -2.50 -4.63
CA GLY A 37 -14.28 -1.85 -4.25
C GLY A 37 -14.16 -0.33 -4.18
N VAL A 38 -13.06 0.20 -3.62
CA VAL A 38 -12.80 1.64 -3.61
C VAL A 38 -12.68 2.19 -5.02
N LEU A 39 -11.93 1.55 -5.92
CA LEU A 39 -11.77 2.03 -7.30
C LEU A 39 -13.06 1.92 -8.13
N VAL A 40 -13.89 0.90 -7.89
CA VAL A 40 -15.20 0.77 -8.53
C VAL A 40 -16.11 1.93 -8.10
N ALA A 41 -16.18 2.24 -6.80
CA ALA A 41 -17.05 3.29 -6.28
C ALA A 41 -16.53 4.70 -6.60
N LEU A 42 -15.24 4.96 -6.39
CA LEU A 42 -14.60 6.26 -6.59
C LEU A 42 -14.42 6.59 -8.08
N GLY A 43 -14.21 5.56 -8.91
CA GLY A 43 -13.58 5.69 -10.22
C GLY A 43 -12.06 5.58 -10.15
N ARG A 44 -11.42 5.35 -11.30
CA ARG A 44 -9.97 5.24 -11.40
C ARG A 44 -9.36 6.61 -11.74
N PRO A 45 -8.59 7.23 -10.84
CA PRO A 45 -7.87 8.47 -11.16
C PRO A 45 -6.93 8.29 -12.36
N GLN A 46 -6.82 9.30 -13.22
CA GLN A 46 -5.97 9.25 -14.41
C GLN A 46 -4.50 8.98 -14.08
N GLN A 47 -4.00 9.57 -12.99
CA GLN A 47 -2.64 9.39 -12.49
C GLN A 47 -2.61 8.51 -11.23
N LEU A 48 -3.42 7.44 -11.18
CA LEU A 48 -3.41 6.51 -10.05
C LEU A 48 -2.03 5.86 -9.89
N LEU A 49 -1.37 6.14 -8.77
CA LEU A 49 -0.09 5.52 -8.40
C LEU A 49 -0.33 4.19 -7.69
N ARG A 50 -1.13 4.20 -6.62
CA ARG A 50 -1.50 2.99 -5.85
C ARG A 50 -2.71 3.25 -4.97
N VAL A 51 -3.33 2.18 -4.50
CA VAL A 51 -4.27 2.23 -3.37
C VAL A 51 -3.67 1.42 -2.22
N SER A 52 -3.34 2.10 -1.14
CA SER A 52 -2.86 1.46 0.09
C SER A 52 -4.07 1.13 0.94
N VAL A 53 -4.21 -0.14 1.29
CA VAL A 53 -5.19 -0.63 2.26
C VAL A 53 -4.38 -1.17 3.44
N ARG A 54 -4.67 -0.67 4.64
CA ARG A 54 -4.02 -1.10 5.88
C ARG A 54 -5.10 -1.51 6.87
N ALA A 55 -5.07 -2.76 7.31
CA ALA A 55 -5.87 -3.21 8.44
C ALA A 55 -5.50 -2.43 9.71
N LEU A 56 -6.50 -2.05 10.50
CA LEU A 56 -6.36 -1.34 11.77
C LEU A 56 -6.67 -2.28 12.94
N TRP A 57 -7.95 -2.58 13.16
CA TRP A 57 -8.42 -3.56 14.16
C TRP A 57 -9.72 -4.21 13.69
N GLY A 58 -9.90 -5.50 13.99
CA GLY A 58 -11.05 -6.27 13.52
C GLY A 58 -11.25 -6.06 12.02
N ASP A 59 -12.44 -5.61 11.65
CA ASP A 59 -12.82 -5.38 10.25
C ASP A 59 -12.66 -3.91 9.78
N ASN A 60 -11.82 -3.13 10.47
CA ASN A 60 -11.59 -1.71 10.18
C ASN A 60 -10.27 -1.51 9.43
N TYR A 61 -10.30 -0.67 8.40
CA TYR A 61 -9.19 -0.42 7.48
C TYR A 61 -8.99 1.08 7.24
N ARG A 62 -7.73 1.49 7.05
CA ARG A 62 -7.38 2.78 6.46
C ARG A 62 -7.09 2.57 4.98
N VAL A 63 -7.76 3.34 4.13
CA VAL A 63 -7.55 3.30 2.68
C VAL A 63 -7.09 4.66 2.17
N ASN A 64 -5.94 4.70 1.51
CA ASN A 64 -5.39 5.89 0.89
C ASN A 64 -5.21 5.66 -0.61
N VAL A 65 -5.82 6.51 -1.42
CA VAL A 65 -5.63 6.55 -2.87
C VAL A 65 -4.51 7.53 -3.17
N TRP A 66 -3.43 7.03 -3.77
CA TRP A 66 -2.26 7.82 -4.11
C TRP A 66 -2.29 8.15 -5.60
N THR A 67 -2.00 9.41 -5.94
CA THR A 67 -1.91 9.88 -7.33
C THR A 67 -0.61 10.63 -7.58
N GLY A 68 -0.17 10.65 -8.83
CA GLY A 68 1.05 11.33 -9.27
C GLY A 68 2.24 10.36 -9.42
N GLU A 69 3.42 10.93 -9.60
CA GLU A 69 4.66 10.17 -9.76
C GLU A 69 5.37 10.00 -8.41
N ASN A 70 6.28 9.04 -8.28
CA ASN A 70 6.85 8.65 -6.99
C ASN A 70 7.36 9.82 -6.13
N ALA A 71 8.03 10.81 -6.73
CA ALA A 71 8.58 11.97 -6.01
C ALA A 71 7.56 13.09 -5.75
N SER A 72 6.42 13.08 -6.44
CA SER A 72 5.36 14.10 -6.37
C SER A 72 4.01 13.51 -5.94
N ALA A 73 4.03 12.32 -5.33
CA ALA A 73 2.84 11.57 -4.99
C ALA A 73 2.02 12.30 -3.92
N THR A 74 0.71 12.40 -4.14
CA THR A 74 -0.25 12.99 -3.20
C THR A 74 -1.32 11.97 -2.84
N VAL A 75 -2.06 12.23 -1.76
CA VAL A 75 -3.21 11.40 -1.32
C VAL A 75 -4.48 12.24 -1.43
N PRO A 76 -5.10 12.37 -2.62
CA PRO A 76 -6.31 13.17 -2.79
C PRO A 76 -7.53 12.57 -2.08
N ASN A 77 -7.57 11.24 -1.91
CA ASN A 77 -8.69 10.55 -1.27
C ASN A 77 -8.19 9.61 -0.17
N SER A 78 -8.85 9.67 0.98
CA SER A 78 -8.46 8.94 2.17
C SER A 78 -9.68 8.59 3.01
N TYR A 79 -9.85 7.31 3.30
CA TYR A 79 -11.06 6.75 3.91
C TYR A 79 -10.74 5.90 5.12
N PHE A 80 -11.61 5.91 6.11
CA PHE A 80 -11.76 4.82 7.07
C PHE A 80 -12.86 3.91 6.55
N VAL A 81 -12.59 2.62 6.44
CA VAL A 81 -13.48 1.62 5.84
C VAL A 81 -13.75 0.51 6.84
N THR A 82 -15.00 0.06 6.94
CA THR A 82 -15.32 -1.27 7.47
C THR A 82 -15.67 -2.20 6.34
N ALA A 83 -15.23 -3.46 6.43
CA ALA A 83 -15.51 -4.48 5.42
C ALA A 83 -16.05 -5.76 6.06
N ASP A 84 -16.68 -6.63 5.29
CA ASP A 84 -17.05 -7.95 5.79
C ASP A 84 -15.86 -8.93 5.73
N GLU A 85 -16.12 -10.18 6.11
CA GLU A 85 -15.13 -11.27 6.04
C GLU A 85 -14.62 -11.54 4.62
N ARG A 86 -15.29 -10.97 3.61
CA ARG A 86 -14.96 -11.06 2.19
C ARG A 86 -14.27 -9.82 1.62
N GLY A 87 -14.03 -8.80 2.45
CA GLY A 87 -13.49 -7.53 1.99
C GLY A 87 -14.50 -6.65 1.25
N LEU A 88 -15.80 -6.98 1.27
CA LEU A 88 -16.84 -6.10 0.74
C LEU A 88 -17.01 -4.91 1.69
N ILE A 89 -16.93 -3.70 1.14
CA ILE A 89 -17.04 -2.46 1.90
C ILE A 89 -18.47 -2.31 2.44
N LEU A 90 -18.60 -2.24 3.76
CA LEU A 90 -19.87 -2.03 4.46
C LEU A 90 -20.11 -0.54 4.76
N ARG A 91 -19.05 0.19 5.12
CA ARG A 91 -19.11 1.63 5.43
C ARG A 91 -17.80 2.30 5.05
N SER A 92 -17.88 3.58 4.70
CA SER A 92 -16.72 4.45 4.52
C SER A 92 -16.94 5.83 5.16
N GLU A 93 -15.88 6.39 5.73
CA GLU A 93 -15.83 7.76 6.23
C GLU A 93 -14.57 8.48 5.71
N PRO A 94 -14.72 9.56 4.93
CA PRO A 94 -15.99 10.07 4.37
C PRO A 94 -16.64 9.05 3.41
N PRO A 95 -17.93 9.19 3.08
CA PRO A 95 -18.58 8.33 2.08
C PRO A 95 -17.84 8.39 0.74
N ILE A 96 -17.57 7.24 0.14
CA ILE A 96 -16.97 7.17 -1.20
C ILE A 96 -18.03 7.58 -2.23
N GLN A 97 -17.74 8.64 -2.99
CA GLN A 97 -18.58 9.14 -4.08
C GLN A 97 -17.85 8.98 -5.41
N LYS A 98 -18.60 8.81 -6.50
CA LYS A 98 -18.04 8.78 -7.85
C LYS A 98 -17.43 10.13 -8.19
N GLN A 99 -16.10 10.16 -8.34
CA GLN A 99 -15.32 11.38 -8.59
C GLN A 99 -14.52 11.33 -9.90
N TYR A 100 -14.12 10.13 -10.34
CA TYR A 100 -13.33 9.91 -11.57
C TYR A 100 -14.06 9.02 -12.57
#